data_AF-A0AAJ1RMX1-F1
#
_entry.id   AF-A0AAJ1RMX1-F1
#
_cell.length_a   1.000
_cell.length_b   1.000
_cell.length_c   1.000
_cell.angle_alpha   90.00
_cell.angle_beta   90.00
_cell.angle_gamma   90.00
#
_symmetry.space_group_name_H-M   'P 1'
#
loop_
_entity.id
_entity.type
_entity.pdbx_description
1 polymer ?
#
loop_
_entity_poly.entity_id
_entity_poly.type
_entity_poly.pdbx_seq_one_letter_code
_entity_poly.pdbx_strand_id
1 'polypeptide(L)'
;MLLSVYNTGEMNIQKRGSLQNFFGIMAQIRRIARAGGACAVVFGASFCTAQPIDVFAAASMKPALDAIARQYAEETGQVLRLSYAASSVLARQIDQGAPADVFVSASSDWMRYVHDAELLSQPARVIASNRLVLASANPATVALDLNDIMARLDGGRLAVPLISSVPLGIYAAQALSTLGLLQDLLPHLAQQDNARASLISVLRQESPLGLLYASDVSSASGVFVVADIAPDTHDPVRYLAASVTAGGEAVVAYLAGPKGRDVFSAYGFLAP
;
A
#
# COMPACT_ATOMS: atom_id res chain seq x y z
N MET A 1 64.65 -4.96 -9.66
CA MET A 1 63.66 -4.45 -8.69
C MET A 1 62.60 -5.53 -8.56
N LEU A 2 62.29 -5.91 -7.33
CA LEU A 2 61.80 -7.22 -6.88
C LEU A 2 60.42 -7.67 -7.41
N LEU A 3 60.34 -8.98 -7.70
CA LEU A 3 59.15 -9.84 -7.78
C LEU A 3 58.64 -10.19 -6.37
N SER A 4 57.32 -10.31 -6.19
CA SER A 4 56.68 -11.22 -5.23
C SER A 4 55.17 -11.28 -5.56
N VAL A 5 54.66 -12.27 -6.29
CA VAL A 5 54.37 -13.68 -5.94
C VAL A 5 53.13 -13.84 -5.04
N TYR A 6 52.14 -14.51 -5.64
CA TYR A 6 51.06 -15.32 -5.07
C TYR A 6 51.26 -15.79 -3.63
N ASN A 7 50.19 -15.78 -2.81
CA ASN A 7 49.88 -16.97 -2.02
C ASN A 7 48.41 -17.05 -1.59
N THR A 8 47.73 -18.06 -2.12
CA THR A 8 46.57 -18.74 -1.54
C THR A 8 46.98 -19.48 -0.28
N GLY A 9 46.33 -19.19 0.85
CA GLY A 9 46.47 -19.96 2.09
C GLY A 9 45.15 -20.62 2.47
N GLU A 10 44.97 -21.88 2.07
CA GLU A 10 44.28 -22.83 2.94
C GLU A 10 45.11 -22.96 4.23
N MET A 11 44.46 -23.03 5.40
CA MET A 11 44.42 -24.25 6.23
C MET A 11 43.88 -23.95 7.64
N ASN A 12 42.97 -24.83 8.04
CA ASN A 12 42.99 -25.58 9.29
C ASN A 12 41.91 -25.33 10.34
N ILE A 13 41.24 -26.45 10.58
CA ILE A 13 40.29 -26.84 11.59
C ILE A 13 40.89 -26.68 12.99
N GLN A 14 40.15 -26.05 13.89
CA GLN A 14 40.19 -26.44 15.31
C GLN A 14 38.80 -26.37 15.96
N LYS A 15 38.30 -27.56 16.29
CA LYS A 15 37.23 -27.84 17.25
C LYS A 15 37.56 -27.22 18.61
N ARG A 16 36.58 -26.57 19.28
CA ARG A 16 36.11 -26.90 20.65
C ARG A 16 35.22 -25.80 21.25
N GLY A 17 34.12 -26.23 21.86
CA GLY A 17 33.32 -25.51 22.86
C GLY A 17 32.38 -24.47 22.24
N SER A 18 31.10 -24.36 22.58
CA SER A 18 30.37 -24.84 23.75
C SER A 18 28.88 -24.77 23.40
N LEU A 19 28.29 -25.92 23.06
CA LEU A 19 26.88 -26.16 23.34
C LEU A 19 26.70 -26.11 24.86
N GLN A 20 25.53 -25.65 25.30
CA GLN A 20 25.07 -25.47 26.69
C GLN A 20 25.30 -24.05 27.23
N ASN A 21 24.25 -23.23 27.15
CA ASN A 21 23.75 -22.42 28.26
C ASN A 21 22.59 -21.53 27.77
N PHE A 22 21.44 -22.12 27.46
CA PHE A 22 20.18 -21.37 27.40
C PHE A 22 18.97 -22.24 27.76
N PHE A 23 19.17 -23.20 28.68
CA PHE A 23 18.07 -23.91 29.33
C PHE A 23 18.33 -23.95 30.84
N GLY A 24 17.45 -23.29 31.59
CA GLY A 24 17.18 -23.63 32.98
C GLY A 24 17.75 -22.71 34.05
N ILE A 25 17.21 -21.49 34.19
CA ILE A 25 17.04 -20.86 35.52
C ILE A 25 15.74 -20.04 35.53
N MET A 26 14.59 -20.70 35.65
CA MET A 26 13.36 -20.12 36.23
C MET A 26 12.55 -21.26 36.89
N ALA A 27 13.26 -22.04 37.71
CA ALA A 27 12.71 -23.08 38.56
C ALA A 27 13.14 -22.83 40.00
N GLN A 28 12.58 -21.80 40.66
CA GLN A 28 12.67 -21.66 42.11
C GLN A 28 11.63 -20.69 42.69
N ILE A 29 10.35 -21.07 42.69
CA ILE A 29 9.41 -20.66 43.76
C ILE A 29 8.56 -21.87 44.15
N ARG A 30 9.10 -22.70 45.04
CA ARG A 30 8.34 -23.69 45.81
C ARG A 30 8.68 -23.53 47.29
N ARG A 31 7.74 -22.94 48.02
CA ARG A 31 7.49 -22.93 49.48
C ARG A 31 6.71 -21.63 49.72
N ILE A 32 5.40 -21.66 49.86
CA ILE A 32 4.71 -21.91 51.12
C ILE A 32 3.37 -22.60 50.83
N ALA A 33 3.17 -23.78 51.41
CA ALA A 33 1.85 -24.39 51.57
C ALA A 33 1.52 -24.32 53.07
N ARG A 34 0.40 -23.68 53.42
CA ARG A 34 -0.40 -24.01 54.61
C ARG A 34 -1.77 -23.33 54.55
N ALA A 35 -2.78 -24.18 54.43
CA ALA A 35 -4.13 -24.11 54.99
C ALA A 35 -5.09 -22.97 54.56
N GLY A 36 -6.22 -23.38 53.97
CA GLY A 36 -7.42 -22.55 53.84
C GLY A 36 -8.16 -22.82 52.54
N GLY A 37 -9.23 -23.62 52.61
CA GLY A 37 -9.99 -24.04 51.43
C GLY A 37 -10.75 -22.91 50.75
N ALA A 38 -10.73 -22.94 49.42
CA ALA A 38 -11.85 -22.64 48.52
C ALA A 38 -11.35 -22.93 47.10
N CYS A 39 -11.80 -24.02 46.49
CA CYS A 39 -11.56 -24.29 45.08
C CYS A 39 -12.46 -23.32 44.28
N ALA A 40 -11.99 -22.09 44.09
CA ALA A 40 -12.61 -21.17 43.15
C ALA A 40 -12.19 -21.59 41.74
N VAL A 41 -13.04 -22.39 41.10
CA VAL A 41 -12.95 -22.62 39.65
C VAL A 41 -13.27 -21.28 38.98
N VAL A 42 -12.23 -20.49 38.75
CA VAL A 42 -12.31 -19.32 37.88
C VAL A 42 -12.47 -19.87 36.47
N PHE A 43 -13.71 -19.95 35.99
CA PHE A 43 -14.00 -20.04 34.57
C PHE A 43 -13.47 -18.76 33.94
N GLY A 44 -12.20 -18.77 33.56
CA GLY A 44 -11.66 -17.80 32.62
C GLY A 44 -12.39 -18.02 31.31
N ALA A 45 -13.41 -17.22 31.04
CA ALA A 45 -13.91 -17.07 29.69
C ALA A 45 -12.72 -16.54 28.87
N SER A 46 -12.01 -17.43 28.21
CA SER A 46 -11.10 -17.06 27.13
C SER A 46 -11.98 -16.37 26.10
N PHE A 47 -12.03 -15.05 26.15
CA PHE A 47 -12.44 -14.26 25.00
C PHE A 47 -11.46 -14.64 23.91
N CYS A 48 -11.87 -15.58 23.05
CA CYS A 48 -11.17 -15.88 21.81
C CYS A 48 -11.39 -14.64 20.93
N THR A 49 -10.57 -13.61 21.16
CA THR A 49 -10.55 -12.45 20.27
C THR A 49 -10.04 -12.98 18.94
N ALA A 50 -10.90 -12.99 17.93
CA ALA A 50 -10.49 -13.38 16.58
C ALA A 50 -9.24 -12.57 16.20
N GLN A 51 -8.20 -13.25 15.71
CA GLN A 51 -6.97 -12.57 15.30
C GLN A 51 -7.33 -11.55 14.21
N PRO A 52 -6.79 -10.32 14.25
CA PRO A 52 -7.03 -9.34 13.20
C PRO A 52 -6.61 -9.88 11.83
N ILE A 53 -7.35 -9.51 10.79
CA ILE A 53 -6.99 -9.82 9.40
C ILE A 53 -6.08 -8.71 8.89
N ASP A 54 -4.88 -9.08 8.43
CA ASP A 54 -3.89 -8.14 7.90
C ASP A 54 -4.20 -7.78 6.44
N VAL A 55 -4.49 -6.50 6.20
CA VAL A 55 -4.83 -6.00 4.86
C VAL A 55 -3.74 -5.05 4.39
N PHE A 56 -2.99 -5.46 3.39
CA PHE A 56 -2.01 -4.63 2.69
C PHE A 56 -2.71 -3.95 1.52
N ALA A 57 -2.83 -2.62 1.55
CA ALA A 57 -3.61 -1.89 0.56
C ALA A 57 -2.88 -0.67 -0.02
N ALA A 58 -3.13 -0.42 -1.31
CA ALA A 58 -2.68 0.78 -1.98
C ALA A 58 -3.09 2.04 -1.20
N ALA A 59 -2.15 2.96 -0.99
CA ALA A 59 -2.36 4.15 -0.16
C ALA A 59 -3.55 5.02 -0.60
N SER A 60 -3.85 5.07 -1.90
CA SER A 60 -5.01 5.82 -2.45
C SER A 60 -6.36 5.30 -1.95
N MET A 61 -6.43 4.06 -1.47
CA MET A 61 -7.68 3.48 -0.93
C MET A 61 -7.90 3.77 0.55
N LYS A 62 -6.97 4.47 1.22
CA LYS A 62 -7.02 4.66 2.67
C LYS A 62 -8.37 5.16 3.20
N PRO A 63 -8.95 6.28 2.69
CA PRO A 63 -10.21 6.78 3.25
C PRO A 63 -11.36 5.77 3.16
N ALA A 64 -11.48 5.08 2.01
CA ALA A 64 -12.53 4.09 1.79
C ALA A 64 -12.32 2.83 2.63
N LEU A 65 -11.09 2.34 2.73
CA LEU A 65 -10.79 1.13 3.50
C LEU A 65 -10.84 1.37 5.02
N ASP A 66 -10.50 2.56 5.50
CA ASP A 66 -10.72 2.94 6.91
C ASP A 66 -12.23 2.90 7.26
N ALA A 67 -13.10 3.35 6.34
CA ALA A 67 -14.55 3.27 6.51
C ALA A 67 -15.06 1.82 6.45
N ILE A 68 -14.60 1.04 5.47
CA ILE A 68 -14.93 -0.38 5.35
C ILE A 68 -14.49 -1.15 6.58
N ALA A 69 -13.32 -0.89 7.15
CA ALA A 69 -12.83 -1.61 8.31
C ALA A 69 -13.71 -1.40 9.55
N ARG A 70 -14.20 -0.16 9.77
CA ARG A 70 -15.18 0.11 10.82
C ARG A 70 -16.49 -0.64 10.58
N GLN A 71 -17.04 -0.53 9.38
CA GLN A 71 -18.29 -1.19 9.01
C GLN A 71 -18.18 -2.72 9.13
N TYR A 72 -17.08 -3.30 8.62
CA TYR A 72 -16.84 -4.73 8.66
C TYR A 72 -16.72 -5.24 10.11
N ALA A 73 -16.02 -4.51 10.98
CA ALA A 73 -15.91 -4.86 12.40
C ALA A 73 -17.26 -4.76 13.13
N GLU A 74 -18.07 -3.75 12.84
CA GLU A 74 -19.43 -3.60 13.40
C GLU A 74 -20.35 -4.76 12.98
N GLU A 75 -20.26 -5.20 11.72
CA GLU A 75 -21.14 -6.23 11.18
C GLU A 75 -20.72 -7.66 11.55
N THR A 76 -19.42 -7.92 11.63
CA THR A 76 -18.88 -9.29 11.75
C THR A 76 -18.17 -9.57 13.06
N GLY A 77 -17.82 -8.54 13.83
CA GLY A 77 -16.92 -8.64 14.99
C GLY A 77 -15.44 -8.87 14.62
N GLN A 78 -15.10 -8.98 13.34
CA GLN A 78 -13.75 -9.22 12.86
C GLN A 78 -13.01 -7.90 12.59
N VAL A 79 -11.84 -7.74 13.21
CA VAL A 79 -11.02 -6.54 13.05
C VAL A 79 -10.12 -6.67 11.82
N LEU A 80 -10.04 -5.60 11.02
CA LEU A 80 -9.08 -5.46 9.93
C LEU A 80 -7.91 -4.57 10.39
N ARG A 81 -6.68 -5.06 10.25
CA ARG A 81 -5.46 -4.26 10.48
C ARG A 81 -4.92 -3.80 9.13
N LEU A 82 -5.03 -2.51 8.86
CA LEU A 82 -4.76 -1.92 7.56
C LEU A 82 -3.33 -1.37 7.50
N SER A 83 -2.57 -1.81 6.50
CA SER A 83 -1.22 -1.32 6.18
C SER A 83 -1.23 -0.67 4.80
N TYR A 84 -0.81 0.59 4.72
CA TYR A 84 -0.87 1.38 3.50
C TYR A 84 0.52 1.75 2.99
N ALA A 85 0.77 1.48 1.71
CA ALA A 85 1.93 1.97 0.98
C ALA A 85 1.64 1.98 -0.53
N ALA A 86 2.66 2.23 -1.36
CA ALA A 86 2.55 1.93 -2.78
C ALA A 86 2.35 0.42 -2.99
N SER A 87 1.50 0.03 -3.94
CA SER A 87 1.26 -1.38 -4.26
C SER A 87 2.55 -2.14 -4.59
N SER A 88 3.54 -1.45 -5.16
CA SER A 88 4.87 -2.01 -5.44
C SER A 88 5.66 -2.39 -4.20
N VAL A 89 5.60 -1.55 -3.15
CA VAL A 89 6.25 -1.82 -1.86
C VAL A 89 5.56 -3.01 -1.19
N LEU A 90 4.23 -3.00 -1.15
CA LEU A 90 3.43 -4.05 -0.50
C LEU A 90 3.59 -5.40 -1.21
N ALA A 91 3.58 -5.42 -2.55
CA ALA A 91 3.79 -6.63 -3.34
C ALA A 91 5.16 -7.26 -3.04
N ARG A 92 6.23 -6.45 -3.00
CA ARG A 92 7.58 -6.91 -2.62
C ARG A 92 7.65 -7.38 -1.17
N GLN A 93 6.93 -6.74 -0.25
CA GLN A 93 6.87 -7.19 1.14
C GLN A 93 6.19 -8.55 1.27
N ILE A 94 5.08 -8.77 0.55
CA ILE A 94 4.38 -10.07 0.53
C ILE A 94 5.31 -11.16 -0.03
N ASP A 95 6.00 -10.87 -1.13
CA ASP A 95 7.00 -11.77 -1.73
C ASP A 95 8.18 -12.08 -0.79
N GLN A 96 8.54 -11.12 0.08
CA GLN A 96 9.54 -11.32 1.13
C GLN A 96 8.99 -11.99 2.41
N GLY A 97 7.74 -12.44 2.40
CA GLY A 97 7.11 -13.17 3.51
C GLY A 97 6.48 -12.29 4.59
N ALA A 98 6.16 -11.02 4.30
CA ALA A 98 5.37 -10.21 5.21
C ALA A 98 3.98 -10.83 5.42
N PRO A 99 3.47 -10.90 6.66
CA PRO A 99 2.20 -11.55 6.96
C PRO A 99 1.02 -10.66 6.54
N ALA A 100 0.55 -10.83 5.31
CA ALA A 100 -0.70 -10.24 4.83
C ALA A 100 -1.73 -11.35 4.60
N ASP A 101 -2.99 -11.09 4.92
CA ASP A 101 -4.11 -11.96 4.59
C ASP A 101 -4.83 -11.50 3.31
N VAL A 102 -4.83 -10.18 3.05
CA VAL A 102 -5.44 -9.56 1.89
C VAL A 102 -4.45 -8.59 1.26
N PHE A 103 -4.33 -8.63 -0.06
CA PHE A 103 -3.62 -7.65 -0.85
C PHE A 103 -4.58 -6.87 -1.74
N VAL A 104 -4.52 -5.54 -1.67
CA VAL A 104 -5.29 -4.64 -2.52
C VAL A 104 -4.35 -3.74 -3.32
N SER A 105 -4.23 -4.02 -4.62
CA SER A 105 -3.34 -3.31 -5.54
C SER A 105 -4.09 -2.28 -6.37
N ALA A 106 -3.46 -1.13 -6.62
CA ALA A 106 -3.93 -0.13 -7.59
C ALA A 106 -3.41 -0.39 -9.03
N SER A 107 -2.81 -1.56 -9.26
CA SER A 107 -2.19 -1.95 -10.53
C SER A 107 -2.33 -3.45 -10.76
N SER A 108 -2.76 -3.80 -11.97
CA SER A 108 -2.82 -5.18 -12.46
C SER A 108 -1.44 -5.84 -12.47
N ASP A 109 -0.38 -5.09 -12.78
CA ASP A 109 0.99 -5.63 -12.85
C ASP A 109 1.52 -6.04 -11.49
N TRP A 110 1.29 -5.23 -10.44
CA TRP A 110 1.70 -5.61 -9.09
C TRP A 110 0.83 -6.72 -8.50
N MET A 111 -0.43 -6.83 -8.92
CA MET A 111 -1.26 -7.99 -8.57
C MET A 111 -0.76 -9.26 -9.26
N ARG A 112 -0.41 -9.14 -10.55
CA ARG A 112 0.18 -10.23 -11.35
C ARG A 112 1.52 -10.66 -10.79
N TYR A 113 2.38 -9.74 -10.35
CA TYR A 113 3.63 -10.08 -9.66
C TYR A 113 3.42 -11.02 -8.46
N VAL A 114 2.44 -10.73 -7.60
CA VAL A 114 2.14 -11.58 -6.42
C VAL A 114 1.47 -12.89 -6.84
N HIS A 115 0.65 -12.87 -7.89
CA HIS A 115 0.04 -14.08 -8.46
C HIS A 115 1.07 -15.03 -9.05
N ASP A 116 1.99 -14.52 -9.88
CA ASP A 116 3.03 -15.28 -10.57
C ASP A 116 4.06 -15.86 -9.58
N ALA A 117 4.17 -15.26 -8.38
CA ALA A 117 4.93 -15.80 -7.25
C ALA A 117 4.17 -16.90 -6.46
N GLU A 118 2.96 -17.26 -6.88
CA GLU A 118 2.08 -18.27 -6.24
C GLU A 118 1.69 -17.94 -4.79
N LEU A 119 1.58 -16.64 -4.47
CA LEU A 119 1.32 -16.15 -3.10
C LEU A 119 -0.16 -15.85 -2.82
N LEU A 120 -1.05 -16.14 -3.78
CA LEU A 120 -2.49 -15.89 -3.63
C LEU A 120 -3.25 -17.18 -3.35
N SER A 121 -4.17 -17.15 -2.38
CA SER A 121 -5.06 -18.26 -2.07
C SER A 121 -6.25 -18.36 -3.04
N GLN A 122 -6.64 -17.24 -3.65
CA GLN A 122 -7.72 -17.16 -4.64
C GLN A 122 -7.38 -16.16 -5.75
N PRO A 123 -8.02 -16.27 -6.94
CA PRO A 123 -7.88 -15.28 -8.00
C PRO A 123 -8.28 -13.87 -7.54
N ALA A 124 -7.53 -12.88 -8.02
CA ALA A 124 -7.81 -11.48 -7.75
C ALA A 124 -9.15 -11.04 -8.37
N ARG A 125 -9.84 -10.12 -7.69
CA ARG A 125 -11.11 -9.54 -8.14
C ARG A 125 -10.96 -8.04 -8.30
N VAL A 126 -11.47 -7.50 -9.40
CA VAL A 126 -11.59 -6.04 -9.56
C VAL A 126 -12.69 -5.55 -8.62
N ILE A 127 -12.33 -4.62 -7.73
CA ILE A 127 -13.25 -4.07 -6.71
C ILE A 127 -13.64 -2.62 -7.00
N ALA A 128 -12.81 -1.89 -7.74
CA ALA A 128 -13.05 -0.52 -8.13
C ALA A 128 -12.16 -0.13 -9.33
N SER A 129 -12.50 0.97 -9.98
CA SER A 129 -11.65 1.64 -10.97
C SER A 129 -11.51 3.12 -10.63
N ASN A 130 -10.67 3.84 -11.37
CA ASN A 130 -10.40 5.25 -11.13
C ASN A 130 -9.91 5.93 -12.42
N ARG A 131 -9.65 7.23 -12.36
CA ARG A 131 -9.04 8.00 -13.46
C ARG A 131 -8.00 8.95 -12.92
N LEU A 132 -7.08 9.35 -13.80
CA LEU A 132 -6.06 10.35 -13.50
C LEU A 132 -6.60 11.76 -13.68
N VAL A 133 -6.11 12.68 -12.87
CA VAL A 133 -6.42 14.12 -12.97
C VAL A 133 -5.16 14.92 -12.70
N LEU A 134 -5.05 16.08 -13.34
CA LEU A 134 -4.15 17.13 -12.89
C LEU A 134 -4.89 17.97 -11.85
N ALA A 135 -4.27 18.18 -10.70
CA ALA A 135 -4.88 18.82 -9.55
C ALA A 135 -4.01 19.93 -8.97
N SER A 136 -4.65 20.90 -8.31
CA SER A 136 -4.00 22.03 -7.65
C SER A 136 -4.82 22.49 -6.45
N ALA A 137 -4.19 23.20 -5.51
CA ALA A 137 -4.91 23.95 -4.48
C ALA A 137 -5.63 25.20 -5.05
N ASN A 138 -5.22 25.66 -6.24
CA ASN A 138 -5.89 26.72 -6.97
C ASN A 138 -6.85 26.13 -8.02
N PRO A 139 -8.18 26.41 -7.95
CA PRO A 139 -9.18 25.81 -8.83
C PRO A 139 -9.13 26.29 -10.29
N ALA A 140 -8.29 27.28 -10.63
CA ALA A 140 -8.15 27.73 -12.00
C ALA A 140 -7.71 26.59 -12.92
N THR A 141 -8.38 26.43 -14.06
CA THR A 141 -8.09 25.41 -15.08
C THR A 141 -6.68 25.59 -15.66
N VAL A 142 -6.10 24.50 -16.16
CA VAL A 142 -4.78 24.47 -16.80
C VAL A 142 -4.92 23.68 -18.10
N ALA A 143 -4.48 24.22 -19.24
CA ALA A 143 -4.44 23.40 -20.45
C ALA A 143 -3.35 22.33 -20.32
N LEU A 144 -3.60 21.14 -20.88
CA LEU A 144 -2.63 20.04 -20.89
C LEU A 144 -1.58 20.22 -21.99
N ASP A 145 -0.85 21.32 -21.91
CA ASP A 145 0.32 21.61 -22.73
C ASP A 145 1.47 22.11 -21.86
N LEU A 146 2.67 22.09 -22.42
CA LEU A 146 3.89 22.42 -21.68
C LEU A 146 3.88 23.86 -21.17
N ASN A 147 3.40 24.83 -21.96
CA ASN A 147 3.46 26.24 -21.59
C ASN A 147 2.57 26.53 -20.39
N ASP A 148 1.32 26.06 -20.42
CA ASP A 148 0.36 26.28 -19.36
C ASP A 148 0.75 25.54 -18.07
N ILE A 149 1.25 24.30 -18.19
CA ILE A 149 1.76 23.54 -17.04
C ILE A 149 2.96 24.27 -16.42
N MET A 150 3.94 24.67 -17.23
CA MET A 150 5.14 25.36 -16.73
C MET A 150 4.83 26.73 -16.12
N ALA A 151 3.90 27.48 -16.73
CA ALA A 151 3.42 28.74 -16.18
C ALA A 151 2.73 28.52 -14.82
N ARG A 152 1.91 27.47 -14.68
CA ARG A 152 1.27 27.13 -13.40
C ARG A 152 2.27 26.63 -12.35
N LEU A 153 3.33 25.95 -12.77
CA LEU A 153 4.40 25.52 -11.86
C LEU A 153 5.18 26.71 -11.29
N ASP A 154 5.35 27.80 -12.04
CA ASP A 154 6.04 29.02 -11.60
C ASP A 154 7.41 28.72 -10.94
N GLY A 155 8.21 27.88 -11.58
CA GLY A 155 9.51 27.41 -11.06
C GLY A 155 9.42 26.33 -9.96
N GLY A 156 8.22 26.01 -9.49
CA GLY A 156 7.92 24.87 -8.63
C GLY A 156 7.96 23.52 -9.37
N ARG A 157 7.52 22.46 -8.66
CA ARG A 157 7.57 21.08 -9.16
C ARG A 157 6.18 20.43 -9.22
N LEU A 158 5.99 19.54 -10.20
CA LEU A 158 4.80 18.70 -10.36
C LEU A 158 4.90 17.49 -9.41
N ALA A 159 4.02 17.41 -8.41
CA ALA A 159 3.94 16.24 -7.54
C ALA A 159 3.42 15.03 -8.32
N VAL A 160 4.20 13.96 -8.35
CA VAL A 160 3.83 12.70 -8.99
C VAL A 160 4.49 11.55 -8.22
N PRO A 161 3.88 10.39 -8.04
CA PRO A 161 4.59 9.29 -7.40
C PRO A 161 5.72 8.75 -8.28
N LEU A 162 6.59 7.92 -7.71
CA LEU A 162 7.71 7.32 -8.45
C LEU A 162 7.24 6.68 -9.76
N ILE A 163 7.66 7.25 -10.89
CA ILE A 163 7.13 6.90 -12.22
C ILE A 163 7.55 5.51 -12.69
N SER A 164 8.61 4.97 -12.10
CA SER A 164 9.18 3.66 -12.43
C SER A 164 8.52 2.49 -11.68
N SER A 165 7.72 2.75 -10.64
CA SER A 165 7.27 1.66 -9.78
C SER A 165 5.94 1.87 -9.07
N VAL A 166 5.52 3.10 -8.78
CA VAL A 166 4.26 3.36 -8.07
C VAL A 166 3.14 3.40 -9.11
N PRO A 167 1.99 2.72 -8.90
CA PRO A 167 0.91 2.65 -9.89
C PRO A 167 0.51 4.00 -10.50
N LEU A 168 0.18 5.00 -9.67
CA LEU A 168 -0.16 6.34 -10.15
C LEU A 168 1.00 7.00 -10.92
N GLY A 169 2.25 6.77 -10.50
CA GLY A 169 3.43 7.25 -11.22
C GLY A 169 3.58 6.59 -12.60
N ILE A 170 3.33 5.29 -12.70
CA ILE A 170 3.37 4.55 -13.97
C ILE A 170 2.28 5.07 -14.92
N TYR A 171 1.04 5.18 -14.44
CA TYR A 171 -0.06 5.75 -15.24
C TYR A 171 0.22 7.20 -15.64
N ALA A 172 0.81 8.01 -14.75
CA ALA A 172 1.22 9.37 -15.05
C ALA A 172 2.29 9.41 -16.13
N ALA A 173 3.29 8.53 -16.08
CA ALA A 173 4.32 8.44 -17.11
C ALA A 173 3.75 8.04 -18.47
N GLN A 174 2.83 7.07 -18.49
CA GLN A 174 2.11 6.69 -19.72
C GLN A 174 1.34 7.89 -20.28
N ALA A 175 0.53 8.56 -19.44
CA ALA A 175 -0.26 9.72 -19.85
C ALA A 175 0.60 10.85 -20.41
N LEU A 176 1.63 11.27 -19.66
CA LEU A 176 2.54 12.33 -20.07
C LEU A 176 3.35 11.95 -21.31
N SER A 177 3.69 10.67 -21.49
CA SER A 177 4.39 10.20 -22.69
C SER A 177 3.47 10.26 -23.91
N THR A 178 2.22 9.82 -23.79
CA THR A 178 1.23 9.89 -24.87
C THR A 178 0.92 11.34 -25.28
N LEU A 179 0.90 12.25 -24.30
CA LEU A 179 0.74 13.70 -24.53
C LEU A 179 2.02 14.37 -25.07
N GLY A 180 3.14 13.67 -25.17
CA GLY A 180 4.42 14.24 -25.60
C GLY A 180 5.08 15.18 -24.59
N LEU A 181 4.65 15.17 -23.33
CA LEU A 181 5.09 16.11 -22.28
C LEU A 181 6.14 15.51 -21.33
N LEU A 182 6.28 14.18 -21.30
CA LEU A 182 7.08 13.52 -20.26
C LEU A 182 8.54 14.01 -20.23
N GLN A 183 9.22 14.05 -21.37
CA GLN A 183 10.65 14.39 -21.42
C GLN A 183 10.93 15.80 -20.91
N ASP A 184 10.08 16.76 -21.27
CA ASP A 184 10.22 18.14 -20.84
C ASP A 184 9.85 18.32 -19.36
N LEU A 185 8.90 17.53 -18.83
CA LEU A 185 8.48 17.60 -17.43
C LEU A 185 9.37 16.81 -16.46
N LEU A 186 10.17 15.84 -16.92
CA LEU A 186 11.09 15.05 -16.08
C LEU A 186 11.91 15.88 -15.08
N PRO A 187 12.61 16.98 -15.46
CA PRO A 187 13.39 17.78 -14.52
C PRO A 187 12.51 18.52 -13.48
N HIS A 188 11.22 18.67 -13.75
CA HIS A 188 10.24 19.39 -12.93
C HIS A 188 9.39 18.47 -12.05
N LEU A 189 9.59 17.15 -12.11
CA LEU A 189 8.87 16.23 -11.24
C LEU A 189 9.36 16.35 -9.78
N ALA A 190 8.41 16.28 -8.84
CA ALA A 190 8.66 15.98 -7.44
C ALA A 190 8.15 14.57 -7.16
N GLN A 191 9.04 13.58 -7.28
CA GLN A 191 8.68 12.17 -7.13
C GLN A 191 8.37 11.80 -5.68
N GLN A 192 7.22 11.14 -5.47
CA GLN A 192 6.68 10.80 -4.14
C GLN A 192 6.60 9.29 -3.93
N ASP A 193 6.64 8.86 -2.67
CA ASP A 193 6.65 7.44 -2.32
C ASP A 193 5.33 6.72 -2.65
N ASN A 194 4.21 7.44 -2.70
CA ASN A 194 2.89 6.90 -3.02
C ASN A 194 1.89 8.02 -3.40
N ALA A 195 0.70 7.63 -3.87
CA ALA A 195 -0.35 8.57 -4.30
C ALA A 195 -0.79 9.57 -3.21
N ARG A 196 -0.87 9.16 -1.94
CA ARG A 196 -1.27 10.05 -0.84
C ARG A 196 -0.19 11.08 -0.53
N ALA A 197 1.08 10.73 -0.67
CA ALA A 197 2.17 11.70 -0.53
C ALA A 197 2.09 12.80 -1.62
N SER A 198 1.76 12.45 -2.86
CA SER A 198 1.48 13.45 -3.91
C SER A 198 0.30 14.35 -3.57
N LEU A 199 -0.81 13.80 -3.08
CA LEU A 199 -1.95 14.60 -2.64
C LEU A 199 -1.54 15.57 -1.51
N ILE A 200 -0.80 15.09 -0.51
CA ILE A 200 -0.35 15.90 0.63
C ILE A 200 0.56 17.04 0.16
N SER A 201 1.46 16.78 -0.79
CA SER A 201 2.35 17.80 -1.35
C SER A 201 1.55 18.94 -2.01
N VAL A 202 0.48 18.63 -2.75
CA VAL A 202 -0.43 19.63 -3.35
C VAL A 202 -1.22 20.39 -2.28
N LEU A 203 -1.80 19.67 -1.31
CA LEU A 203 -2.58 20.29 -0.22
C LEU A 203 -1.74 21.25 0.63
N ARG A 204 -0.47 20.92 0.84
CA ARG A 204 0.50 21.77 1.54
C ARG A 204 1.11 22.86 0.67
N GLN A 205 0.75 22.89 -0.62
CA GLN A 205 1.30 23.81 -1.61
C GLN A 205 2.83 23.73 -1.73
N GLU A 206 3.42 22.59 -1.35
CA GLU A 206 4.83 22.26 -1.63
C GLU A 206 5.04 22.05 -3.15
N SER A 207 3.99 21.56 -3.81
CA SER A 207 3.88 21.43 -5.27
C SER A 207 2.64 22.18 -5.78
N PRO A 208 2.78 23.12 -6.73
CA PRO A 208 1.63 23.87 -7.28
C PRO A 208 0.64 23.00 -8.05
N LEU A 209 1.14 21.91 -8.64
CA LEU A 209 0.38 20.92 -9.38
C LEU A 209 0.72 19.52 -8.88
N GLY A 210 -0.23 18.60 -9.03
CA GLY A 210 0.03 17.17 -8.89
C GLY A 210 -0.79 16.32 -9.85
N LEU A 211 -0.23 15.21 -10.30
CA LEU A 211 -0.98 14.13 -10.94
C LEU A 211 -1.52 13.20 -9.86
N LEU A 212 -2.84 13.17 -9.73
CA LEU A 212 -3.56 12.46 -8.68
C LEU A 212 -4.61 11.52 -9.28
N TYR A 213 -5.17 10.65 -8.43
CA TYR A 213 -6.43 10.00 -8.77
C TYR A 213 -7.60 10.94 -8.49
N ALA A 214 -8.67 10.84 -9.27
CA ALA A 214 -9.88 11.63 -9.02
C ALA A 214 -10.49 11.38 -7.63
N SER A 215 -10.41 10.14 -7.13
CA SER A 215 -10.88 9.80 -5.77
C SER A 215 -10.11 10.53 -4.67
N ASP A 216 -8.82 10.83 -4.89
CA ASP A 216 -8.00 11.58 -3.92
C ASP A 216 -8.50 13.03 -3.81
N VAL A 217 -8.90 13.62 -4.94
CA VAL A 217 -9.46 14.98 -4.99
C VAL A 217 -10.88 15.02 -4.42
N SER A 218 -11.75 14.05 -4.74
CA SER A 218 -13.12 14.02 -4.21
C SER A 218 -13.19 13.76 -2.71
N SER A 219 -12.17 13.11 -2.15
CA SER A 219 -12.09 12.75 -0.72
C SER A 219 -11.33 13.77 0.13
N ALA A 220 -10.93 14.91 -0.43
CA ALA A 220 -10.15 15.93 0.27
C ALA A 220 -10.65 17.35 -0.03
N SER A 221 -10.67 18.20 0.98
CA SER A 221 -10.93 19.63 0.82
C SER A 221 -9.64 20.39 0.49
N GLY A 222 -9.73 21.45 -0.32
CA GLY A 222 -8.59 22.32 -0.62
C GLY A 222 -7.70 21.85 -1.76
N VAL A 223 -8.15 20.86 -2.52
CA VAL A 223 -7.55 20.42 -3.79
C VAL A 223 -8.66 20.32 -4.82
N PHE A 224 -8.36 20.72 -6.05
CA PHE A 224 -9.33 20.81 -7.15
C PHE A 224 -8.75 20.15 -8.39
N VAL A 225 -9.63 19.54 -9.18
CA VAL A 225 -9.29 19.12 -10.54
C VAL A 225 -9.14 20.36 -11.39
N VAL A 226 -7.98 20.53 -12.01
CA VAL A 226 -7.68 21.65 -12.93
C VAL A 226 -7.58 21.22 -14.39
N ALA A 227 -7.41 19.91 -14.62
CA ALA A 227 -7.61 19.26 -15.91
C ALA A 227 -7.89 17.75 -15.72
N ASP A 228 -8.77 17.17 -16.55
CA ASP A 228 -8.93 15.73 -16.66
C ASP A 228 -7.86 15.14 -17.59
N ILE A 229 -7.27 14.00 -17.20
CA ILE A 229 -6.38 13.23 -18.06
C ILE A 229 -7.24 12.25 -18.87
N ALA A 230 -7.10 12.28 -20.19
CA ALA A 230 -7.91 11.45 -21.07
C ALA A 230 -7.61 9.94 -20.86
N PRO A 231 -8.65 9.08 -20.76
CA PRO A 231 -8.49 7.69 -20.33
C PRO A 231 -7.77 6.79 -21.34
N ASP A 232 -7.62 7.22 -22.58
CA ASP A 232 -6.88 6.54 -23.66
C ASP A 232 -5.38 6.86 -23.66
N THR A 233 -4.92 7.74 -22.76
CA THR A 233 -3.51 8.12 -22.66
C THR A 233 -2.67 7.19 -21.77
N HIS A 234 -3.33 6.32 -21.01
CA HIS A 234 -2.70 5.38 -20.08
C HIS A 234 -3.54 4.11 -19.96
N ASP A 235 -2.97 3.06 -19.36
CA ASP A 235 -3.72 1.83 -19.11
C ASP A 235 -4.88 2.07 -18.12
N PRO A 236 -5.98 1.30 -18.19
CA PRO A 236 -7.10 1.49 -17.28
C PRO A 236 -6.68 1.29 -15.81
N VAL A 237 -7.03 2.27 -14.96
CA VAL A 237 -6.77 2.16 -13.52
C VAL A 237 -7.77 1.19 -12.92
N ARG A 238 -7.28 0.04 -12.42
CA ARG A 238 -8.09 -0.98 -11.75
C ARG A 238 -7.51 -1.29 -10.38
N TYR A 239 -8.39 -1.36 -9.40
CA TYR A 239 -8.07 -1.80 -8.06
C TYR A 239 -8.47 -3.26 -7.93
N LEU A 240 -7.50 -4.13 -7.66
CA LEU A 240 -7.70 -5.56 -7.50
C LEU A 240 -7.50 -5.94 -6.05
N ALA A 241 -8.42 -6.71 -5.49
CA ALA A 241 -8.27 -7.36 -4.19
C ALA A 241 -8.08 -8.86 -4.37
N ALA A 242 -7.11 -9.43 -3.66
CA ALA A 242 -6.87 -10.86 -3.60
C ALA A 242 -6.60 -11.29 -2.16
N SER A 243 -6.94 -12.53 -1.85
CA SER A 243 -6.60 -13.15 -0.58
C SER A 243 -5.22 -13.80 -0.72
N VAL A 244 -4.35 -13.53 0.24
CA VAL A 244 -3.03 -14.16 0.38
C VAL A 244 -3.16 -15.41 1.24
N THR A 245 -4.06 -15.39 2.23
CA THR A 245 -4.41 -16.54 3.08
C THR A 245 -5.89 -16.88 2.94
N ALA A 246 -6.31 -18.04 3.44
CA ALA A 246 -7.74 -18.40 3.50
C ALA A 246 -8.55 -17.42 4.39
N GLY A 247 -7.91 -16.80 5.39
CA GLY A 247 -8.55 -15.82 6.28
C GLY A 247 -9.01 -14.55 5.56
N GLY A 248 -8.36 -14.20 4.44
CA GLY A 248 -8.69 -13.00 3.66
C GLY A 248 -9.88 -13.15 2.71
N GLU A 249 -10.36 -14.37 2.43
CA GLU A 249 -11.37 -14.62 1.39
C GLU A 249 -12.69 -13.89 1.66
N ALA A 250 -13.17 -13.91 2.91
CA ALA A 250 -14.39 -13.22 3.33
C ALA A 250 -14.27 -11.69 3.17
N VAL A 251 -13.09 -11.13 3.44
CA VAL A 251 -12.83 -9.70 3.25
C VAL A 251 -12.82 -9.35 1.77
N VAL A 252 -12.15 -10.13 0.92
CA VAL A 252 -12.17 -9.91 -0.53
C VAL A 252 -13.60 -9.99 -1.09
N ALA A 253 -14.40 -10.94 -0.62
CA ALA A 253 -15.81 -11.04 -1.00
C ALA A 253 -16.62 -9.82 -0.55
N TYR A 254 -16.37 -9.30 0.65
CA TYR A 254 -16.99 -8.09 1.17
C TYR A 254 -16.62 -6.85 0.33
N LEU A 255 -15.32 -6.67 0.04
CA LEU A 255 -14.82 -5.56 -0.79
C LEU A 255 -15.45 -5.57 -2.19
N ALA A 256 -15.57 -6.76 -2.80
CA ALA A 256 -16.15 -6.90 -4.14
C ALA A 256 -17.69 -6.87 -4.17
N GLY A 257 -18.33 -7.00 -3.00
CA GLY A 257 -19.78 -7.05 -2.84
C GLY A 257 -20.46 -5.67 -2.81
N PRO A 258 -21.80 -5.60 -2.73
CA PRO A 258 -22.55 -4.35 -2.76
C PRO A 258 -22.10 -3.35 -1.70
N LYS A 259 -21.91 -3.79 -0.45
CA LYS A 259 -21.49 -2.92 0.66
C LYS A 259 -20.13 -2.27 0.40
N GLY A 260 -19.14 -3.03 -0.08
CA GLY A 260 -17.83 -2.48 -0.45
C GLY A 260 -17.94 -1.48 -1.59
N ARG A 261 -18.72 -1.80 -2.63
CA ARG A 261 -18.94 -0.91 -3.79
C ARG A 261 -19.62 0.40 -3.41
N ASP A 262 -20.59 0.36 -2.51
CA ASP A 262 -21.28 1.57 -2.03
C ASP A 262 -20.30 2.50 -1.33
N VAL A 263 -19.42 1.96 -0.48
CA VAL A 263 -18.37 2.76 0.15
C VAL A 263 -17.38 3.29 -0.89
N PHE A 264 -16.90 2.46 -1.82
CA PHE A 264 -15.99 2.94 -2.87
C PHE A 264 -16.59 4.08 -3.69
N SER A 265 -17.86 3.97 -4.09
CA SER A 265 -18.56 5.02 -4.81
C SER A 265 -18.67 6.31 -3.98
N ALA A 266 -18.97 6.22 -2.69
CA ALA A 266 -19.04 7.38 -1.79
C ALA A 266 -17.68 8.11 -1.65
N TYR A 267 -16.57 7.42 -1.85
CA TYR A 267 -15.21 7.98 -1.86
C TYR A 267 -14.69 8.34 -3.27
N GLY A 268 -15.57 8.37 -4.27
CA GLY A 268 -15.26 8.83 -5.63
C GLY A 268 -14.49 7.83 -6.50
N PHE A 269 -14.44 6.56 -6.09
CA PHE A 269 -14.02 5.49 -6.99
C PHE A 269 -15.13 5.16 -7.99
N LEU A 270 -14.73 4.67 -9.15
CA LEU A 270 -15.61 4.20 -10.19
C LEU A 270 -15.87 2.70 -10.04
N ALA A 271 -16.96 2.21 -10.65
CA ALA A 271 -17.28 0.79 -10.67
C ALA A 271 -16.17 -0.05 -11.34
N PRO A 272 -16.03 -1.35 -11.01
CA PRO A 272 -15.08 -2.29 -11.63
C PRO A 272 -15.05 -2.27 -13.17
#